data_AF-A0A1W9TM29-F1
#
_entry.id   AF-A0A1W9TM29-F1
#
_cell.length_a   1.000
_cell.length_b   1.000
_cell.length_c   1.000
_cell.angle_alpha   90.00
_cell.angle_beta   90.00
_cell.angle_gamma   90.00
#
_symmetry.space_group_name_H-M   'P 1'
#
loop_
_entity.id
_entity.type
_entity.pdbx_description
1 polymer ?
#
loop_
_entity_poly.entity_id
_entity_poly.type
_entity_poly.pdbx_seq_one_letter_code
_entity_poly.pdbx_strand_id
1 'polypeptide(L)'
;MDIEDIYNLIPDFQCTDGCHECCKNFGVPSRTKVEDKRIKSFLKKKSMKPGIAHGNTCPYLNESGCSIYPVRPLICRLYGTSPNYRCKMNVAPLRLLHEDEEAEIFHLYRTHFF
;
A
#
# COMPACT_ATOMS: atom_id res chain seq x y z
N MET A 1 -12.21 -15.47 -4.82
CA MET A 1 -11.94 -14.12 -4.31
C MET A 1 -10.67 -13.66 -4.96
N ASP A 2 -10.74 -12.54 -5.68
CA ASP A 2 -9.59 -11.85 -6.23
C ASP A 2 -9.07 -10.83 -5.23
N ILE A 3 -7.81 -10.42 -5.36
CA ILE A 3 -7.22 -9.46 -4.43
C ILE A 3 -7.89 -8.07 -4.52
N GLU A 4 -8.52 -7.77 -5.65
CA GLU A 4 -9.34 -6.57 -5.82
C GLU A 4 -10.56 -6.59 -4.91
N ASP A 5 -11.14 -7.76 -4.64
CA ASP A 5 -12.30 -7.87 -3.73
C ASP A 5 -11.92 -7.35 -2.34
N ILE A 6 -10.70 -7.65 -1.88
CA ILE A 6 -10.17 -7.13 -0.60
C ILE A 6 -9.88 -5.63 -0.70
N TYR A 7 -9.28 -5.16 -1.80
CA TYR A 7 -8.98 -3.74 -1.95
C TYR A 7 -10.25 -2.86 -1.96
N ASN A 8 -11.35 -3.38 -2.49
CA ASN A 8 -12.65 -2.70 -2.51
C ASN A 8 -13.30 -2.57 -1.12
N LEU A 9 -12.81 -3.30 -0.11
CA LEU A 9 -13.25 -3.12 1.28
C LEU A 9 -12.59 -1.91 1.95
N ILE A 10 -11.52 -1.36 1.37
CA ILE A 10 -10.76 -0.26 1.94
C ILE A 10 -11.32 1.07 1.43
N PRO A 11 -11.55 2.08 2.30
CA PRO A 11 -11.95 3.41 1.88
C PRO A 11 -10.97 4.04 0.88
N ASP A 12 -11.51 4.81 -0.07
CA ASP A 12 -10.69 5.56 -1.02
C ASP A 12 -9.84 6.62 -0.31
N PHE A 13 -8.53 6.51 -0.49
CA PHE A 13 -7.55 7.44 0.08
C PHE A 13 -6.40 7.70 -0.88
N GLN A 14 -6.09 8.98 -1.04
CA GLN A 14 -4.96 9.47 -1.83
C GLN A 14 -3.97 10.19 -0.91
N CYS A 15 -2.68 9.92 -1.10
CA CYS A 15 -1.64 10.70 -0.47
C CYS A 15 -1.64 12.09 -1.09
N THR A 16 -1.27 13.12 -0.31
CA THR A 16 -1.06 14.46 -0.87
C THR A 16 0.09 14.44 -1.87
N ASP A 17 0.05 15.35 -2.85
CA ASP A 17 1.09 15.47 -3.86
C ASP A 17 2.48 15.63 -3.23
N GLY A 18 3.45 14.86 -3.71
CA GLY A 18 4.82 14.86 -3.18
C GLY A 18 4.97 14.30 -1.76
N CYS A 19 3.98 13.57 -1.22
CA CYS A 19 4.08 13.00 0.12
C CYS A 19 5.14 11.90 0.21
N HIS A 20 6.00 11.99 1.23
CA HIS A 20 7.09 11.04 1.48
C HIS A 20 7.09 10.46 2.91
N GLU A 21 6.20 10.90 3.79
CA GLU A 21 6.36 10.78 5.26
C GLU A 21 6.23 9.35 5.82
N CYS A 22 5.31 8.55 5.28
CA CYS A 22 5.27 7.12 5.62
C CYS A 22 6.44 6.41 4.94
N CYS A 23 6.60 6.57 3.62
CA CYS A 23 7.55 5.81 2.82
C CYS A 23 9.03 6.00 3.16
N LYS A 24 9.45 7.18 3.67
CA LYS A 24 10.85 7.43 4.08
C LYS A 24 11.34 6.53 5.22
N ASN A 25 10.41 6.09 6.08
CA ASN A 25 10.70 5.34 7.31
C ASN A 25 9.88 4.03 7.37
N PHE A 26 9.54 3.46 6.21
CA PHE A 26 8.69 2.28 6.10
C PHE A 26 9.46 0.99 5.76
N GLY A 27 10.58 1.12 5.07
CA GLY A 27 11.29 -0.01 4.48
C GLY A 27 10.54 -0.61 3.28
N VAL A 28 10.80 -1.89 3.01
CA VAL A 28 10.14 -2.61 1.92
C VAL A 28 8.74 -3.05 2.36
N PRO A 29 7.67 -2.67 1.64
CA PRO A 29 6.32 -3.12 1.96
C PRO A 29 6.21 -4.64 2.01
N SER A 30 5.65 -5.17 3.10
CA SER A 30 5.17 -6.55 3.14
C SER A 30 4.08 -6.76 2.09
N ARG A 31 4.13 -7.90 1.41
CA ARG A 31 3.28 -8.20 0.26
C ARG A 31 3.24 -9.69 -0.05
N THR A 32 2.14 -10.15 -0.64
CA THR A 32 1.99 -11.53 -1.11
C THR A 32 2.67 -11.77 -2.44
N LYS A 33 2.75 -13.04 -2.87
CA LYS A 33 3.22 -13.42 -4.22
C LYS A 33 2.36 -12.78 -5.32
N VAL A 34 1.05 -12.66 -5.09
CA VAL A 34 0.12 -12.03 -6.04
C VAL A 34 0.45 -10.55 -6.23
N GLU A 35 0.66 -9.82 -5.13
CA GLU A 35 1.05 -8.42 -5.16
C GLU A 35 2.42 -8.18 -5.76
N ASP A 36 3.41 -9.03 -5.41
CA ASP A 36 4.74 -8.96 -6.00
C ASP A 36 4.69 -9.14 -7.53
N LYS A 37 3.89 -10.09 -8.03
CA LYS A 37 3.64 -10.28 -9.47
C LYS A 37 2.98 -9.06 -10.11
N ARG A 38 2.01 -8.43 -9.44
CA ARG A 38 1.35 -7.19 -9.91
C ARG A 38 2.35 -6.04 -10.02
N ILE A 39 3.18 -5.84 -9.01
CA ILE A 39 4.23 -4.80 -8.99
C ILE A 39 5.25 -5.05 -10.12
N LYS A 40 5.77 -6.28 -10.26
CA LYS A 40 6.70 -6.64 -11.34
C LYS A 40 6.10 -6.41 -12.72
N SER A 41 4.82 -6.77 -12.91
CA SER A 41 4.11 -6.58 -14.19
C SER A 41 3.94 -5.10 -14.52
N PHE A 42 3.59 -4.28 -13.51
CA PHE A 42 3.48 -2.83 -13.66
C PHE A 42 4.82 -2.19 -14.03
N LEU A 43 5.89 -2.54 -13.31
CA LEU A 43 7.24 -2.04 -13.58
C LEU A 43 7.68 -2.39 -15.00
N LYS A 44 7.49 -3.66 -15.42
CA LYS A 44 7.77 -4.11 -16.79
C LYS A 44 6.98 -3.30 -17.82
N LYS A 45 5.68 -3.09 -17.61
CA LYS A 45 4.82 -2.31 -18.52
C LYS A 45 5.25 -0.85 -18.64
N LYS A 46 5.84 -0.29 -17.58
CA LYS A 46 6.35 1.08 -17.54
C LYS A 46 7.84 1.19 -17.91
N SER A 47 8.50 0.08 -18.30
CA SER A 47 9.95 0.03 -18.54
C SER A 47 10.79 0.52 -17.35
N MET A 48 10.28 0.31 -16.13
CA MET A 48 10.93 0.69 -14.88
C MET A 48 11.65 -0.50 -14.27
N LYS A 49 12.78 -0.24 -13.61
CA LYS A 49 13.49 -1.26 -12.84
C LYS A 49 12.92 -1.34 -11.41
N PRO A 50 12.94 -2.52 -10.77
CA PRO A 50 12.68 -2.60 -9.33
C PRO A 50 13.67 -1.73 -8.58
N GLY A 51 13.17 -0.96 -7.61
CA GLY A 51 14.04 -0.20 -6.71
C GLY A 51 14.84 -1.12 -5.79
N ILE A 52 15.99 -0.63 -5.34
CA ILE A 52 16.86 -1.32 -4.38
C ILE A 52 16.58 -0.72 -3.00
N ALA A 53 16.37 -1.60 -2.01
CA ALA A 53 16.10 -1.14 -0.64
C ALA A 53 17.39 -0.62 -0.01
N HIS A 54 17.32 0.58 0.56
CA HIS A 54 18.43 1.21 1.29
C HIS A 54 17.92 1.76 2.61
N GLY A 55 18.48 1.25 3.72
CA GLY A 55 18.04 1.61 5.08
C GLY A 55 16.54 1.40 5.27
N ASN A 56 15.86 2.43 5.79
CA ASN A 56 14.43 2.39 6.11
C ASN A 56 13.55 3.07 5.05
N THR A 57 14.11 3.46 3.89
CA THR A 57 13.35 4.11 2.83
C THR A 57 12.77 3.08 1.86
N CYS A 58 11.49 3.23 1.55
CA CYS A 58 10.80 2.39 0.57
C CYS A 58 11.50 2.48 -0.80
N PRO A 59 11.85 1.34 -1.43
CA PRO A 59 12.58 1.34 -2.70
C PRO A 59 11.79 1.94 -3.88
N TYR A 60 10.48 2.11 -3.70
CA TYR A 60 9.60 2.69 -4.72
C TYR A 60 9.33 4.18 -4.50
N LEU A 61 9.95 4.80 -3.50
CA LEU A 61 9.86 6.24 -3.26
C LEU A 61 10.82 6.97 -4.22
N ASN A 62 10.32 7.99 -4.92
CA ASN A 62 11.11 8.92 -5.71
C ASN A 62 10.68 10.37 -5.36
N GLU A 63 11.26 11.36 -6.03
CA GLU A 63 10.98 12.79 -5.78
C GLU A 63 9.52 13.19 -6.01
N SER A 64 8.79 12.45 -6.85
CA SER A 64 7.37 12.69 -7.13
C SER A 64 6.42 11.82 -6.29
N GLY A 65 6.95 11.05 -5.33
CA GLY A 65 6.18 10.18 -4.45
C GLY A 65 6.36 8.68 -4.74
N CYS A 66 5.29 7.90 -4.69
CA CYS A 66 5.38 6.45 -4.89
C CYS A 66 5.32 6.08 -6.38
N SER A 67 6.43 5.57 -6.90
CA SER A 67 6.54 5.11 -8.29
C SER A 67 5.60 3.95 -8.67
N ILE A 68 5.06 3.23 -7.69
CA ILE A 68 4.13 2.10 -7.88
C ILE A 68 2.73 2.38 -7.35
N TYR A 69 2.36 3.66 -7.17
CA TYR A 69 1.12 4.08 -6.51
C TYR A 69 -0.16 3.31 -6.92
N PRO A 70 -0.40 3.03 -8.22
CA PRO A 70 -1.61 2.32 -8.67
C PRO A 70 -1.66 0.85 -8.23
N VAL A 71 -0.49 0.22 -8.05
CA VAL A 71 -0.34 -1.20 -7.71
C VAL A 71 0.23 -1.38 -6.30
N ARG A 72 -0.05 -0.43 -5.40
CA ARG A 72 0.32 -0.52 -3.99
C ARG A 72 -0.20 -1.82 -3.37
N PRO A 73 0.61 -2.49 -2.54
CA PRO A 73 0.18 -3.66 -1.78
C PRO A 73 -0.80 -3.26 -0.66
N LEU A 74 -1.47 -4.24 -0.05
CA LEU A 74 -2.49 -4.07 0.96
C LEU A 74 -2.01 -3.17 2.10
N ILE A 75 -0.83 -3.45 2.65
CA ILE A 75 -0.30 -2.69 3.78
C ILE A 75 -0.17 -1.20 3.44
N CYS A 76 0.17 -0.85 2.19
CA CYS A 76 0.28 0.53 1.75
C CYS A 76 -1.08 1.20 1.49
N ARG A 77 -2.15 0.41 1.28
CA ARG A 77 -3.53 0.90 1.12
C ARG A 77 -4.21 1.17 2.47
N LEU A 78 -3.79 0.45 3.52
CA LEU A 78 -4.26 0.66 4.88
C LEU A 78 -3.74 1.97 5.50
N TYR A 79 -2.57 2.45 5.08
CA TYR A 79 -2.06 3.75 5.51
C TYR A 79 -3.01 4.88 5.09
N GLY A 80 -3.51 5.60 6.09
CA GLY A 80 -4.47 6.69 5.97
C GLY A 80 -5.92 6.25 6.10
N THR A 81 -6.23 4.96 6.01
CA THR A 81 -7.61 4.44 5.96
C THR A 81 -8.01 3.64 7.19
N SER A 82 -7.04 3.19 7.98
CA SER A 82 -7.29 2.36 9.17
C SER A 82 -6.94 3.09 10.49
N PRO A 83 -7.55 2.68 11.62
CA PRO A 83 -7.24 3.21 12.93
C PRO A 83 -5.79 2.92 13.36
N ASN A 84 -5.24 1.76 12.97
CA ASN A 84 -3.88 1.33 13.30
C ASN A 84 -2.82 1.83 12.31
N TYR A 85 -3.22 2.27 11.12
CA TYR A 85 -2.32 2.78 10.08
C TYR A 85 -2.64 4.23 9.72
N ARG A 86 -2.62 5.14 10.69
CA ARG A 86 -2.94 6.56 10.45
C ARG A 86 -1.94 7.26 9.53
N CYS A 87 -2.43 8.24 8.76
CA CYS A 87 -1.56 9.13 7.99
C CYS A 87 -0.78 10.07 8.93
N LYS A 88 0.52 10.19 8.72
CA LYS A 88 1.38 11.13 9.48
C LYS A 88 1.09 12.61 9.19
N MET A 89 0.52 12.89 8.02
CA MET A 89 0.09 14.25 7.62
C MET A 89 -1.32 14.58 8.13
N ASN A 90 -1.92 13.71 8.95
CA ASN A 90 -3.27 13.87 9.49
C ASN A 90 -4.36 14.00 8.40
N VAL A 91 -4.14 13.39 7.24
CA VAL A 91 -5.13 13.27 6.16
C VAL A 91 -5.86 11.94 6.32
N ALA A 92 -7.19 11.96 6.16
CA ALA A 92 -8.04 10.78 6.27
C ALA A 92 -9.17 10.82 5.23
N PRO A 93 -9.71 9.67 4.82
CA PRO A 93 -10.97 9.59 4.08
C PRO A 93 -12.15 10.08 4.93
N LEU A 94 -13.31 10.29 4.30
CA LEU A 94 -14.55 10.66 5.00
C LEU A 94 -14.93 9.66 6.10
N ARG A 95 -14.66 8.38 5.86
CA ARG A 95 -14.88 7.28 6.79
C ARG A 95 -13.63 6.43 6.87
N LEU A 96 -13.14 6.22 8.08
CA LEU A 96 -12.08 5.25 8.35
C LEU A 96 -12.69 3.87 8.56
N LEU A 97 -11.86 2.84 8.38
CA LEU A 97 -12.20 1.49 8.78
C LEU A 97 -12.48 1.43 10.28
N HIS A 98 -13.45 0.62 10.66
CA HIS A 98 -13.60 0.11 12.02
C HIS A 98 -12.54 -0.96 12.29
N GLU A 99 -12.21 -1.19 13.56
CA GLU A 99 -11.20 -2.20 13.94
C GLU A 99 -11.60 -3.61 13.47
N ASP A 100 -12.89 -3.95 13.54
CA ASP A 100 -13.41 -5.23 13.04
C ASP A 100 -13.30 -5.37 11.51
N GLU A 101 -13.51 -4.28 10.76
CA GLU A 101 -13.33 -4.29 9.29
C GLU A 101 -11.86 -4.51 8.92
N GLU A 102 -10.92 -3.87 9.64
CA GLU A 102 -9.49 -4.11 9.46
C GLU A 102 -9.11 -5.56 9.77
N ALA A 103 -9.60 -6.11 10.89
CA ALA A 103 -9.33 -7.48 11.28
C ALA A 103 -9.83 -8.48 10.23
N GLU A 104 -11.03 -8.26 9.68
CA GLU A 104 -11.60 -9.06 8.61
C GLU A 104 -10.79 -8.96 7.32
N ILE A 105 -10.38 -7.76 6.91
CA ILE A 105 -9.49 -7.56 5.76
C ILE A 105 -8.21 -8.38 5.90
N PHE A 106 -7.56 -8.35 7.07
CA PHE A 106 -6.37 -9.16 7.32
C PHE A 106 -6.66 -10.66 7.37
N HIS A 107 -7.82 -11.07 7.90
CA HIS A 107 -8.24 -12.46 7.90
C HIS A 107 -8.38 -12.98 6.46
N LEU A 108 -9.17 -12.31 5.62
CA LEU A 108 -9.36 -12.65 4.21
C LEU A 108 -8.04 -12.63 3.45
N TYR A 109 -7.20 -11.62 3.69
CA TYR A 109 -5.90 -11.50 3.02
C TYR A 109 -4.96 -12.66 3.34
N ARG A 110 -4.92 -13.09 4.60
CA ARG A 110 -4.12 -14.26 5.01
C ARG A 110 -4.70 -15.56 4.46
N THR A 111 -6.00 -15.78 4.59
CA THR A 111 -6.66 -17.03 4.20
C THR A 111 -6.60 -17.29 2.69
N HIS A 112 -6.63 -16.25 1.85
CA HIS A 112 -6.72 -16.41 0.41
C HIS A 112 -5.42 -16.22 -0.37
N PHE A 113 -4.37 -15.59 0.20
CA PHE A 113 -3.18 -15.18 -0.56
C PHE A 113 -1.83 -15.62 0.03
N PHE A 114 -1.82 -16.31 1.16
CA PHE A 114 -0.64 -16.95 1.75
C PHE A 114 -0.75 -18.47 1.70
#